data_AF-A0A947BC80-F1
#
_entry.id   AF-A0A947BC80-F1
#
_cell.length_a   1.000
_cell.length_b   1.000
_cell.length_c   1.000
_cell.angle_alpha   90.00
_cell.angle_beta   90.00
_cell.angle_gamma   90.00
#
_symmetry.space_group_name_H-M   'P 1'
#
loop_
_entity.id
_entity.type
_entity.pdbx_description
1 polymer ?
#
loop_
_entity_poly.entity_id
_entity_poly.type
_entity_poly.pdbx_seq_one_letter_code
_entity_poly.pdbx_strand_id
1 'polypeptide(L)' 'MNHAVWLGLASIIPLVVGPLPEADDVLSAKLCNGGTIEIPLKKKQPSEQPCAAKGCHAGSCRKRIDLAQ' A
#
# COMPACT_ATOMS: atom_id res chain seq x y z
N MET A 1 -7.84 41.67 18.39
CA MET A 1 -8.87 41.08 17.49
C MET A 1 -8.29 40.39 16.26
N ASN A 2 -7.18 40.82 15.66
CA ASN A 2 -6.64 40.20 14.43
C ASN A 2 -6.14 38.74 14.58
N HIS A 3 -5.54 38.39 15.72
CA HIS A 3 -4.98 37.05 15.88
C HIS A 3 -6.03 35.93 15.90
N ALA A 4 -7.21 36.21 16.47
CA ALA A 4 -8.31 35.24 16.51
C ALA A 4 -8.86 34.92 15.12
N VAL A 5 -8.99 35.95 14.27
CA VAL A 5 -9.43 35.78 12.87
C VAL A 5 -8.40 34.99 12.07
N TRP A 6 -7.11 35.28 12.26
CA TRP A 6 -6.03 34.57 11.57
C TRP A 6 -5.96 33.09 11.95
N LEU A 7 -6.08 32.78 13.24
CA LEU A 7 -6.10 31.40 13.73
C LEU A 7 -7.33 30.63 13.24
N GLY A 8 -8.49 31.29 13.16
CA GLY A 8 -9.71 30.71 12.60
C GLY A 8 -9.60 30.42 11.10
N LEU A 9 -8.92 31.27 10.33
CA LEU A 9 -8.66 30.99 8.90
C LEU A 9 -7.66 29.85 8.72
N ALA A 10 -6.62 29.79 9.55
CA ALA A 10 -5.60 28.74 9.47
C ALA A 10 -6.17 27.35 9.76
N SER A 11 -7.19 27.24 10.62
CA SER A 11 -7.79 25.93 10.97
C SER A 11 -8.62 25.31 9.84
N ILE A 12 -9.04 26.08 8.83
CA ILE A 12 -9.84 25.60 7.70
C ILE A 12 -8.94 25.02 6.58
N ILE A 13 -7.63 25.31 6.62
CA ILE A 13 -6.68 24.89 5.58
C ILE A 13 -6.72 23.38 5.30
N PRO A 14 -6.69 22.46 6.28
CA PRO A 14 -6.71 21.03 6.00
C PRO A 14 -7.98 20.56 5.30
N LEU A 15 -9.11 21.23 5.56
CA LEU A 15 -10.40 20.91 4.94
C LEU A 15 -10.44 21.32 3.46
N VAL A 16 -9.81 22.44 3.11
CA VAL A 16 -9.72 22.93 1.71
C VAL A 16 -8.67 22.17 0.91
N VAL A 17 -7.53 21.84 1.52
CA VAL A 17 -6.44 21.13 0.85
C VAL A 17 -6.78 19.65 0.63
N GLY A 18 -7.62 19.07 1.50
CA GLY A 18 -7.96 17.66 1.44
C GLY A 18 -6.82 16.75 1.93
N PRO A 19 -7.03 15.42 1.89
CA PRO A 19 -5.99 14.48 2.29
C PRO A 19 -4.78 14.59 1.36
N LEU A 20 -3.58 14.70 1.94
CA LEU A 20 -2.35 14.56 1.17
C LEU A 20 -2.29 13.16 0.55
N PRO A 21 -1.73 13.01 -0.66
CA PRO A 21 -1.46 11.70 -1.23
C PRO A 21 -0.59 10.90 -0.24
N GLU A 22 -1.08 9.71 0.13
CA GLU A 22 -0.33 8.77 0.96
C GLU A 22 0.84 8.24 0.12
N ALA A 23 2.04 8.17 0.70
CA ALA A 23 3.17 7.57 0.02
C ALA A 23 2.89 6.07 -0.16
N ASP A 24 3.05 5.56 -1.38
CA ASP A 24 2.95 4.13 -1.63
C ASP A 24 4.14 3.41 -0.97
N ASP A 25 3.85 2.33 -0.25
CA ASP A 25 4.90 1.41 0.18
C ASP A 25 5.51 0.78 -1.09
N VAL A 26 6.81 0.95 -1.29
CA VAL A 26 7.52 0.41 -2.45
C VAL A 26 8.54 -0.64 -2.03
N LEU A 27 8.52 -1.79 -2.71
CA LEU A 27 9.60 -2.77 -2.61
C LEU A 27 10.65 -2.45 -3.68
N SER A 28 11.81 -1.97 -3.24
CA SER A 28 12.94 -1.72 -4.14
C SER A 28 13.84 -2.95 -4.26
N ALA A 29 14.15 -3.37 -5.48
CA ALA A 29 15.03 -4.52 -5.75
C ALA A 29 16.13 -4.17 -6.74
N LYS A 30 17.34 -4.68 -6.48
CA LYS A 30 18.48 -4.58 -7.41
C LYS A 30 18.47 -5.74 -8.39
N LEU A 31 18.73 -5.44 -9.65
CA LEU A 31 18.84 -6.45 -10.70
C LEU A 31 20.30 -6.95 -10.81
N CYS A 32 20.49 -8.24 -11.07
CA CYS A 32 21.82 -8.85 -11.18
C CYS A 32 22.68 -8.22 -12.30
N ASN A 33 22.05 -7.78 -13.39
CA ASN A 33 22.71 -7.10 -14.51
C ASN A 33 22.84 -5.58 -14.32
N GLY A 34 22.60 -5.08 -13.10
CA GLY A 34 22.54 -3.65 -12.81
C GLY A 34 21.14 -3.07 -13.02
N GLY A 35 20.85 -1.98 -12.32
CA GLY A 35 19.54 -1.35 -12.26
C GLY A 35 18.79 -1.59 -10.95
N THR A 36 17.78 -0.76 -10.72
CA THR A 36 16.85 -0.86 -9.60
C THR A 36 15.43 -0.88 -10.16
N ILE A 37 14.57 -1.75 -9.65
CA ILE A 37 13.14 -1.70 -9.89
C ILE A 37 12.41 -1.33 -8.61
N GLU A 38 11.30 -0.62 -8.75
CA GLU A 38 10.40 -0.27 -7.66
C GLU A 38 9.05 -0.93 -7.92
N ILE A 39 8.60 -1.74 -6.96
CA ILE A 39 7.33 -2.46 -7.05
C ILE A 39 6.38 -1.82 -6.04
N PRO A 40 5.33 -1.10 -6.48
CA PRO A 40 4.36 -0.50 -5.57
C PRO A 40 3.53 -1.61 -4.90
N LEU A 41 3.55 -1.62 -3.57
CA LEU A 41 2.79 -2.54 -2.74
C LEU A 41 1.38 -1.99 -2.57
N LYS A 42 0.42 -2.52 -3.32
CA LYS A 42 -0.99 -2.23 -3.06
C LYS A 42 -1.39 -2.85 -1.71
N LYS A 43 -2.07 -2.08 -0.86
CA LYS A 43 -2.72 -2.60 0.36
C LYS A 43 -3.59 -3.80 -0.04
N LYS A 44 -3.56 -4.87 0.78
CA LYS A 44 -4.26 -6.15 0.51
C LYS A 44 -5.67 -5.90 -0.04
N GLN A 45 -5.85 -6.12 -1.34
CA GLN A 45 -7.16 -6.36 -1.94
C GLN A 45 -7.72 -7.62 -1.26
N PRO A 46 -9.02 -7.67 -0.89
CA PRO A 46 -9.65 -8.94 -0.51
C PRO A 46 -9.27 -9.99 -1.54
N SER A 47 -8.77 -11.14 -1.08
CA SER A 47 -8.30 -12.19 -1.99
C SER A 47 -9.44 -12.57 -2.92
N GLU A 48 -9.22 -12.43 -4.24
CA GLU A 48 -10.05 -13.09 -5.24
C GLU A 48 -10.15 -14.57 -4.85
N GLN A 49 -11.35 -15.15 -4.99
CA GLN A 49 -11.65 -16.51 -4.58
C GLN A 49 -10.54 -17.49 -4.97
N PRO A 50 -10.24 -18.50 -4.13
CA PRO A 50 -9.23 -19.50 -4.48
C PRO A 50 -9.54 -20.04 -5.87
N CYS A 51 -8.51 -20.04 -6.74
CA CYS A 51 -8.65 -20.37 -8.16
C CYS A 51 -9.53 -21.64 -8.30
N ALA A 52 -10.71 -21.48 -8.90
CA ALA A 52 -11.68 -22.59 -9.03
C ALA A 52 -11.10 -23.77 -9.84
N ALA A 53 -10.02 -23.55 -10.59
CA ALA A 53 -9.29 -24.56 -11.33
C ALA A 53 -8.28 -25.30 -10.45
N LYS A 54 -8.47 -26.61 -10.31
CA LYS A 54 -7.45 -27.54 -9.82
C LYS A 54 -6.23 -27.45 -10.77
N GLY A 55 -5.12 -26.88 -10.31
CA GLY A 55 -3.86 -26.82 -11.09
C GLY A 55 -3.16 -25.45 -11.16
N CYS A 56 -3.75 -24.38 -10.61
CA CYS A 56 -3.07 -23.08 -10.57
C CYS A 56 -1.87 -23.10 -9.59
N HIS A 57 -0.66 -23.15 -10.12
CA HIS A 57 0.61 -22.97 -9.38
C HIS A 57 0.89 -21.50 -9.00
N ALA A 58 -0.08 -20.61 -9.12
CA ALA A 58 0.05 -19.20 -8.76
C ALA A 58 -0.10 -19.02 -7.23
N GLY A 59 0.93 -19.38 -6.47
CA GLY A 59 1.29 -18.86 -5.13
C GLY A 59 0.33 -19.05 -3.94
N SER A 60 -0.99 -19.01 -4.12
CA SER A 60 -2.00 -18.98 -3.05
C SER A 60 -2.50 -20.35 -2.61
N CYS A 61 -2.23 -21.41 -3.37
CA CYS A 61 -2.68 -22.78 -3.09
C CYS A 61 -1.55 -23.71 -2.60
N ARG A 62 -0.36 -23.18 -2.26
CA ARG A 62 0.71 -24.01 -1.69
C ARG A 62 0.37 -24.34 -0.24
N LYS A 63 0.45 -25.63 0.13
CA LYS A 63 0.34 -26.07 1.52
C LYS A 63 1.39 -25.33 2.35
N ARG A 64 0.95 -24.51 3.31
CA ARG A 64 1.84 -23.84 4.25
C ARG A 64 2.35 -24.91 5.21
N ILE A 65 3.66 -24.92 5.44
CA ILE A 65 4.27 -25.77 6.46
C ILE A 65 3.85 -25.18 7.81
N ASP A 66 3.32 -26.01 8.69
CA ASP A 66 3.02 -25.64 10.07
C ASP A 66 4.34 -25.53 10.82
N LEU A 67 4.67 -24.34 11.35
CA LEU A 67 5.93 -24.09 12.05
C LEU A 67 5.89 -24.57 13.51
N ALA A 68 4.75 -25.05 13.99
CA ALA A 68 4.57 -25.56 15.35
C ALA A 68 4.62 -27.10 15.42
N GLN A 69 4.95 -27.79 14.31
CA GLN A 69 5.14 -29.25 14.25
C GLN A 69 6.62 -29.65 14.25
#